data_AF-A0A0F9MAW6-F1
#
_entry.id   AF-A0A0F9MAW6-F1
#
_cell.length_a   1.000
_cell.length_b   1.000
_cell.length_c   1.000
_cell.angle_alpha   90.00
_cell.angle_beta   90.00
_cell.angle_gamma   90.00
#
_symmetry.space_group_name_H-M   'P 1'
#
loop_
_entity.id
_entity.type
_entity.pdbx_description
1 polymer ?
#
loop_
_entity_poly.entity_id
_entity_poly.type
_entity_poly.pdbx_seq_one_letter_code
_entity_poly.pdbx_strand_id
1 'polypeptide(L)'
;MSKTTPKVKFGGDYHTAQIYSLGYEFAFMSQKTKQSAFEQATPFVYCKDFLHDAIWAFLNKTSVSIWSFEYNYKKNLPLLMDRTVLCFRNTQFKGKKEADFHAMMGSCLEFLHLAEEQMGFNNLTEIYQVENKDGPCWLLIGDAGWQLAPTMISLYTLFIRLGCFHKEGKSLETTLKCAEKGSIKIGDDRNYAGNNDCKYVKQGRKGINIILEHGLDVFHPDLADNYPESLKGNGLHDNYGIVNFTAQKPKKCVPYWYRAEIWGK
;
A
#
# COMPACT_ATOMS: atom_id res chain seq x y z
N MET A 1 18.71 20.65 -4.22
CA MET A 1 19.64 20.05 -3.22
C MET A 1 19.53 18.55 -3.35
N SER A 2 20.65 17.82 -3.48
CA SER A 2 20.62 16.35 -3.46
C SER A 2 20.09 15.90 -2.09
N LYS A 3 18.92 15.26 -2.04
CA LYS A 3 18.41 14.67 -0.80
C LYS A 3 19.29 13.48 -0.45
N THR A 4 19.89 13.49 0.73
CA THR A 4 20.68 12.36 1.23
C THR A 4 19.80 11.12 1.32
N THR A 5 20.21 10.01 0.70
CA THR A 5 19.51 8.73 0.78
C THR A 5 19.40 8.28 2.25
N PRO A 6 18.18 7.98 2.75
CA PRO A 6 17.99 7.48 4.10
C PRO A 6 18.72 6.16 4.33
N LYS A 7 19.30 5.99 5.52
CA LYS A 7 19.86 4.69 5.93
C LYS A 7 18.73 3.72 6.23
N VAL A 8 18.82 2.50 5.70
CA VAL A 8 17.86 1.42 5.92
C VAL A 8 18.56 0.20 6.50
N LYS A 9 17.90 -0.46 7.46
CA LYS A 9 18.30 -1.73 8.06
C LYS A 9 17.18 -2.74 7.89
N PHE A 10 17.45 -3.75 7.07
CA PHE A 10 16.52 -4.85 6.82
C PHE A 10 16.59 -5.89 7.95
N GLY A 11 15.43 -6.44 8.28
CA GLY A 11 15.28 -7.50 9.28
C GLY A 11 15.40 -8.88 8.65
N GLY A 12 15.05 -9.90 9.44
CA GLY A 12 14.82 -11.24 8.90
C GLY A 12 13.41 -11.34 8.34
N ASP A 13 13.29 -11.73 7.07
CA ASP A 13 12.04 -12.22 6.51
C ASP A 13 11.82 -13.67 6.98
N TYR A 14 10.57 -14.01 7.28
CA TYR A 14 10.15 -15.38 7.55
C TYR A 14 9.06 -15.79 6.56
N HIS A 15 8.84 -17.10 6.43
CA HIS A 15 7.87 -17.62 5.49
C HIS A 15 6.45 -17.26 5.93
N THR A 16 5.73 -16.57 5.05
CA THR A 16 4.29 -16.34 5.14
C THR A 16 3.59 -17.22 4.12
N ALA A 17 2.48 -17.85 4.50
CA ALA A 17 1.69 -18.69 3.60
C ALA A 17 0.87 -17.79 2.67
N GLN A 18 1.49 -17.40 1.56
CA GLN A 18 0.91 -16.50 0.57
C GLN A 18 0.54 -17.27 -0.69
N ILE A 19 -0.50 -16.81 -1.40
CA ILE A 19 -0.92 -17.42 -2.67
C ILE A 19 0.04 -17.15 -3.83
N TYR A 20 1.00 -16.22 -3.64
CA TYR A 20 1.95 -15.79 -4.64
C TYR A 20 3.36 -16.24 -4.26
N SER A 21 4.17 -16.54 -5.27
CA SER A 21 5.58 -16.95 -5.12
C SER A 21 6.56 -16.02 -5.85
N LEU A 22 6.05 -15.08 -6.65
CA LEU A 22 6.81 -14.11 -7.43
C LEU A 22 6.06 -12.77 -7.48
N GLY A 23 6.76 -11.67 -7.73
CA GLY A 23 6.18 -10.37 -8.05
C GLY A 23 6.49 -9.32 -6.99
N TYR A 24 5.54 -8.42 -6.74
CA TYR A 24 5.74 -7.26 -5.89
C TYR A 24 5.50 -7.57 -4.41
N GLU A 25 6.47 -7.19 -3.57
CA GLU A 25 6.39 -7.33 -2.11
C GLU A 25 6.51 -5.98 -1.41
N PHE A 26 5.87 -5.88 -0.25
CA PHE A 26 5.89 -4.72 0.62
C PHE A 26 6.28 -5.08 2.04
N ALA A 27 6.97 -4.18 2.73
CA ALA A 27 7.22 -4.27 4.16
C ALA A 27 7.09 -2.89 4.81
N PHE A 28 6.44 -2.80 5.97
CA PHE A 28 6.50 -1.56 6.74
C PHE A 28 7.88 -1.33 7.31
N MET A 29 8.23 -0.05 7.41
CA MET A 29 9.44 0.42 8.07
C MET A 29 9.07 1.23 9.30
N SER A 30 9.92 1.12 10.32
CA SER A 30 9.86 1.91 11.55
C SER A 30 11.09 2.79 11.66
N GLN A 31 11.05 3.75 12.57
CA GLN A 31 12.18 4.59 12.92
C GLN A 31 12.07 4.96 14.40
N LYS A 32 13.15 4.79 15.18
CA LYS A 32 13.12 5.14 16.61
C LYS A 32 13.17 6.64 16.84
N THR A 33 13.96 7.35 16.03
CA THR A 33 14.09 8.81 16.06
C THR A 33 14.23 9.33 14.63
N LYS A 34 13.97 10.61 14.37
CA LYS A 34 14.08 11.18 13.01
C LYS A 34 15.49 11.04 12.40
N GLN A 35 16.51 10.85 13.23
CA GLN A 35 17.91 10.70 12.84
C GLN A 35 18.37 9.24 12.75
N SER A 36 17.59 8.26 13.23
CA SER A 36 17.99 6.85 13.16
C SER A 36 17.81 6.29 11.76
N ALA A 37 18.43 5.14 11.46
CA ALA A 37 18.07 4.39 10.26
C ALA A 37 16.60 3.96 10.32
N PHE A 38 15.98 3.78 9.16
CA PHE A 38 14.73 3.04 9.05
C PHE A 38 14.99 1.56 9.28
N GLU A 39 14.17 0.91 10.10
CA GLU A 39 14.30 -0.52 10.42
C GLU A 39 13.03 -1.25 9.98
N GLN A 40 13.16 -2.39 9.31
CA GLN A 40 12.03 -3.17 8.83
C GLN A 40 11.13 -3.66 9.99
N ALA A 41 9.86 -3.29 9.96
CA ALA A 41 8.88 -3.54 11.03
C ALA A 41 8.02 -4.79 10.79
N THR A 42 7.78 -5.15 9.53
CA THR A 42 7.04 -6.35 9.11
C THR A 42 7.88 -7.17 8.11
N PRO A 43 7.65 -8.48 7.96
CA PRO A 43 8.25 -9.22 6.83
C PRO A 43 7.79 -8.63 5.50
N PHE A 44 8.56 -8.87 4.44
CA PHE A 44 8.07 -8.65 3.08
C PHE A 44 6.90 -9.59 2.76
N VAL A 45 5.83 -9.02 2.21
CA VAL A 45 4.60 -9.73 1.85
C VAL A 45 4.12 -9.35 0.44
N TYR A 46 3.67 -10.35 -0.32
CA TYR A 46 2.97 -10.20 -1.60
C TYR A 46 1.53 -9.73 -1.41
N CYS A 47 0.85 -10.27 -0.39
CA CYS A 47 -0.52 -9.87 -0.07
C CYS A 47 -0.50 -8.55 0.69
N LYS A 48 -0.88 -7.47 0.01
CA LYS A 48 -1.03 -6.12 0.57
C LYS A 48 -1.95 -6.05 1.80
N ASP A 49 -2.88 -6.98 1.93
CA ASP A 49 -3.90 -6.94 2.98
C ASP A 49 -3.28 -7.28 4.36
N PHE A 50 -2.16 -8.00 4.43
CA PHE A 50 -1.39 -8.15 5.68
C PHE A 50 -0.89 -6.81 6.25
N LEU A 51 -0.73 -5.78 5.41
CA LEU A 51 -0.30 -4.47 5.88
C LEU A 51 -1.38 -3.82 6.76
N HIS A 52 -2.65 -3.89 6.38
CA HIS A 52 -3.70 -3.33 7.25
C HIS A 52 -3.93 -4.18 8.50
N ASP A 53 -3.62 -5.48 8.47
CA ASP A 53 -3.64 -6.32 9.68
C ASP A 53 -2.62 -5.82 10.71
N ALA A 54 -1.41 -5.46 10.25
CA ALA A 54 -0.38 -4.88 11.11
C ALA A 54 -0.80 -3.53 11.70
N ILE A 55 -1.40 -2.64 10.88
CA ILE A 55 -1.92 -1.35 11.35
C ILE A 55 -2.99 -1.57 12.43
N TRP A 56 -3.97 -2.45 12.16
CA TRP A 56 -5.03 -2.76 13.11
C TRP A 56 -4.47 -3.31 14.43
N ALA A 57 -3.53 -4.25 14.36
CA ALA A 57 -2.90 -4.83 15.56
C ALA A 57 -2.08 -3.80 16.35
N PHE A 58 -1.41 -2.87 15.67
CA PHE A 58 -0.69 -1.77 16.29
C PHE A 58 -1.64 -0.82 17.04
N LEU A 59 -2.69 -0.34 16.37
CA LEU A 59 -3.66 0.61 16.93
C LEU A 59 -4.44 0.02 18.11
N ASN A 60 -4.88 -1.23 17.98
CA ASN A 60 -5.63 -1.94 19.01
C ASN A 60 -4.74 -2.60 20.06
N LYS A 61 -3.43 -2.29 20.07
CA LYS A 61 -2.45 -2.78 21.06
C LYS A 61 -2.58 -4.29 21.28
N THR A 62 -2.57 -5.04 20.19
CA THR A 62 -2.78 -6.49 20.20
C THR A 62 -1.83 -7.19 19.22
N SER A 63 -2.06 -8.47 18.98
CA SER A 63 -1.36 -9.26 17.99
C SER A 63 -2.30 -9.83 16.95
N VAL A 64 -1.83 -9.94 15.72
CA VAL A 64 -2.49 -10.63 14.62
C VAL A 64 -1.60 -11.74 14.11
N SER A 65 -2.21 -12.88 13.80
CA SER A 65 -1.57 -14.01 13.13
C SER A 65 -2.53 -14.57 12.09
N ILE A 66 -2.20 -14.44 10.81
CA ILE A 66 -3.02 -14.89 9.68
C ILE A 66 -2.07 -15.51 8.66
N TRP A 67 -2.29 -16.78 8.29
CA TRP A 67 -1.48 -17.49 7.28
C TRP A 67 0.04 -17.33 7.49
N SER A 68 0.48 -17.55 8.73
CA SER A 68 1.87 -17.40 9.18
C SER A 68 2.44 -15.98 9.15
N PHE A 69 1.72 -14.97 8.65
CA PHE A 69 2.04 -13.58 8.93
C PHE A 69 1.74 -13.27 10.39
N GLU A 70 2.70 -12.69 11.10
CA GLU A 70 2.58 -12.31 12.50
C GLU A 70 3.02 -10.86 12.73
N TYR A 71 2.15 -10.10 13.40
CA TYR A 71 2.52 -8.81 13.97
C TYR A 71 2.01 -8.72 15.40
N ASN A 72 2.90 -8.39 16.33
CA ASN A 72 2.63 -8.23 17.75
C ASN A 72 3.16 -6.87 18.21
N TYR A 73 2.25 -5.98 18.64
CA TYR A 73 2.62 -4.60 18.98
C TYR A 73 3.68 -4.48 20.10
N LYS A 74 3.81 -5.48 20.98
CA LYS A 74 4.80 -5.48 22.07
C LYS A 74 6.18 -5.97 21.63
N LYS A 75 6.23 -6.82 20.59
CA LYS A 75 7.45 -7.51 20.16
C LYS A 75 8.04 -6.92 18.89
N ASN A 76 7.19 -6.55 17.94
CA ASN A 76 7.60 -5.95 16.68
C ASN A 76 7.93 -4.46 16.86
N LEU A 77 8.66 -3.90 15.91
CA LEU A 77 8.90 -2.47 15.88
C LEU A 77 7.57 -1.71 15.70
N PRO A 78 7.39 -0.56 16.37
CA PRO A 78 6.17 0.23 16.24
C PRO A 78 6.02 0.75 14.81
N LEU A 79 4.80 0.77 14.28
CA LEU A 79 4.54 1.41 13.00
C LEU A 79 4.63 2.94 13.16
N LEU A 80 5.07 3.61 12.10
CA LEU A 80 5.04 5.07 12.03
C LEU A 80 3.63 5.50 11.61
N MET A 81 2.92 6.21 12.50
CA MET A 81 1.56 6.67 12.23
C MET A 81 1.49 8.13 11.78
N ASP A 82 2.61 8.87 11.87
CA ASP A 82 2.72 10.25 11.40
C ASP A 82 3.02 10.35 9.90
N ARG A 83 3.28 9.22 9.24
CA ARG A 83 3.58 9.08 7.81
C ARG A 83 3.59 7.60 7.43
N THR A 84 3.43 7.31 6.15
CA THR A 84 3.43 5.93 5.64
C THR A 84 4.79 5.58 5.07
N VAL A 85 5.48 4.60 5.68
CA VAL A 85 6.81 4.19 5.22
C VAL A 85 6.82 2.72 4.84
N LEU A 86 7.03 2.46 3.56
CA LEU A 86 7.06 1.12 2.98
C LEU A 86 8.38 0.89 2.27
N CYS A 87 8.96 -0.29 2.46
CA CYS A 87 9.87 -0.84 1.47
C CYS A 87 9.08 -1.59 0.41
N PHE A 88 9.49 -1.45 -0.85
CA PHE A 88 8.87 -2.07 -2.01
C PHE A 88 9.95 -2.71 -2.86
N ARG A 89 9.75 -3.98 -3.22
CA ARG A 89 10.64 -4.69 -4.14
C ARG A 89 9.83 -5.56 -5.08
N ASN A 90 10.50 -6.02 -6.13
CA ASN A 90 9.93 -7.00 -7.04
C ASN A 90 10.88 -8.19 -7.19
N THR A 91 10.42 -9.36 -6.75
CA THR A 91 11.24 -10.57 -6.66
C THR A 91 11.67 -11.09 -8.04
N GLN A 92 11.04 -10.63 -9.13
CA GLN A 92 11.51 -10.92 -10.49
C GLN A 92 12.89 -10.32 -10.79
N PHE A 93 13.34 -9.31 -10.04
CA PHE A 93 14.65 -8.67 -10.18
C PHE A 93 15.70 -9.21 -9.21
N LYS A 94 15.39 -10.27 -8.45
CA LYS A 94 16.37 -10.94 -7.60
C LYS A 94 17.55 -11.41 -8.45
N GLY A 95 18.75 -10.92 -8.14
CA GLY A 95 19.98 -11.22 -8.89
C GLY A 95 20.03 -10.63 -10.32
N LYS A 96 19.12 -9.74 -10.70
CA LYS A 96 19.14 -9.02 -11.99
C LYS A 96 19.76 -7.63 -11.84
N LYS A 97 20.02 -6.96 -12.97
CA LYS A 97 20.55 -5.59 -13.00
C LYS A 97 19.57 -4.62 -12.31
N GLU A 98 20.08 -3.86 -11.34
CA GLU A 98 19.31 -2.89 -10.56
C GLU A 98 18.69 -1.78 -11.44
N ALA A 99 19.38 -1.40 -12.52
CA ALA A 99 18.98 -0.31 -13.41
C ALA A 99 17.56 -0.51 -14.00
N ASP A 100 17.18 -1.73 -14.36
CA ASP A 100 15.87 -2.01 -14.98
C ASP A 100 14.72 -1.80 -13.98
N PHE A 101 14.94 -2.14 -12.70
CA PHE A 101 13.94 -1.88 -11.67
C PHE A 101 13.82 -0.38 -11.41
N HIS A 102 14.95 0.30 -11.19
CA HIS A 102 14.96 1.72 -10.84
C HIS A 102 14.53 2.65 -11.98
N ALA A 103 14.60 2.20 -13.25
CA ALA A 103 14.07 2.96 -14.39
C ALA A 103 12.57 3.25 -14.28
N MET A 104 11.80 2.44 -13.55
CA MET A 104 10.36 2.64 -13.34
C MET A 104 10.03 3.67 -12.24
N MET A 105 11.04 4.15 -11.50
CA MET A 105 10.84 4.98 -10.31
C MET A 105 10.21 6.33 -10.63
N GLY A 106 10.65 7.00 -11.72
CA GLY A 106 10.12 8.30 -12.14
C GLY A 106 8.64 8.22 -12.49
N SER A 107 8.27 7.24 -13.31
CA SER A 107 6.88 6.98 -13.70
C SER A 107 5.99 6.64 -12.49
N CYS A 108 6.51 5.85 -11.54
CA CYS A 108 5.77 5.53 -10.31
C CYS A 108 5.55 6.78 -9.44
N LEU A 109 6.59 7.59 -9.26
CA LEU A 109 6.53 8.81 -8.46
C LEU A 109 5.51 9.80 -9.04
N GLU A 110 5.57 10.07 -10.36
CA GLU A 110 4.62 10.96 -11.03
C GLU A 110 3.18 10.47 -10.86
N PHE A 111 2.95 9.16 -11.05
CA PHE A 111 1.62 8.58 -10.90
C PHE A 111 1.04 8.74 -9.49
N LEU A 112 1.88 8.54 -8.46
CA LEU A 112 1.48 8.74 -7.07
C LEU A 112 1.20 10.21 -6.79
N HIS A 113 2.05 11.13 -7.26
CA HIS A 113 1.85 12.58 -7.09
C HIS A 113 0.54 13.04 -7.70
N LEU A 114 0.22 12.61 -8.92
CA LEU A 114 -1.05 12.95 -9.56
C LEU A 114 -2.27 12.49 -8.74
N ALA A 115 -2.20 11.33 -8.09
CA ALA A 115 -3.26 10.85 -7.21
C ALA A 115 -3.32 11.61 -5.88
N GLU A 116 -2.17 11.86 -5.26
CA GLU A 116 -2.05 12.55 -3.97
C GLU A 116 -2.49 14.01 -4.07
N GLU A 117 -2.08 14.71 -5.12
CA GLU A 117 -2.53 16.07 -5.43
C GLU A 117 -4.04 16.13 -5.61
N GLN A 118 -4.61 15.17 -6.36
CA GLN A 118 -6.05 15.11 -6.58
C GLN A 118 -6.82 14.84 -5.27
N MET A 119 -6.27 14.04 -4.36
CA MET A 119 -6.87 13.77 -3.05
C MET A 119 -6.58 14.85 -1.99
N GLY A 120 -5.77 15.87 -2.31
CA GLY A 120 -5.44 16.97 -1.39
C GLY A 120 -4.46 16.58 -0.28
N PHE A 121 -3.49 15.69 -0.56
CA PHE A 121 -2.49 15.30 0.43
C PHE A 121 -1.55 16.46 0.76
N ASN A 122 -1.17 16.59 2.03
CA ASN A 122 -0.27 17.66 2.48
C ASN A 122 1.19 17.38 2.10
N ASN A 123 1.57 16.11 2.05
CA ASN A 123 2.91 15.67 1.68
C ASN A 123 2.81 14.67 0.54
N LEU A 124 3.53 14.95 -0.54
CA LEU A 124 3.67 14.02 -1.66
C LEU A 124 4.67 12.91 -1.31
N THR A 125 4.45 11.73 -1.87
CA THR A 125 5.33 10.58 -1.65
C THR A 125 6.74 10.86 -2.15
N GLU A 126 7.73 10.40 -1.41
CA GLU A 126 9.13 10.38 -1.82
C GLU A 126 9.59 8.93 -2.00
N ILE A 127 10.37 8.67 -3.05
CA ILE A 127 10.93 7.35 -3.33
C ILE A 127 12.45 7.43 -3.32
N TYR A 128 13.07 6.52 -2.57
CA TYR A 128 14.52 6.38 -2.48
C TYR A 128 14.96 4.99 -2.92
N GLN A 129 16.04 4.92 -3.70
CA GLN A 129 16.69 3.64 -3.97
C GLN A 129 17.44 3.20 -2.72
N VAL A 130 17.26 1.94 -2.32
CA VAL A 130 17.90 1.38 -1.12
C VAL A 130 18.45 -0.01 -1.41
N GLU A 131 19.62 -0.31 -0.86
CA GLU A 131 20.29 -1.60 -1.03
C GLU A 131 19.62 -2.67 -0.17
N ASN A 132 19.18 -3.76 -0.79
CA ASN A 132 18.69 -4.95 -0.09
C ASN A 132 19.43 -6.19 -0.62
N LYS A 133 19.81 -7.09 0.29
CA LYS A 133 20.59 -8.30 -0.06
C LYS A 133 19.89 -9.20 -1.08
N ASP A 134 18.57 -9.15 -1.17
CA ASP A 134 17.77 -9.98 -2.08
C ASP A 134 17.48 -9.31 -3.42
N GLY A 135 17.90 -8.06 -3.64
CA GLY A 135 17.75 -7.35 -4.91
C GLY A 135 17.43 -5.87 -4.75
N PRO A 136 17.19 -5.16 -5.88
CA PRO A 136 16.90 -3.73 -5.85
C PRO A 136 15.58 -3.47 -5.11
N CYS A 137 15.58 -2.42 -4.29
CA CYS A 137 14.48 -2.09 -3.39
C CYS A 137 14.27 -0.56 -3.36
N TRP A 138 13.04 -0.14 -3.12
CA TRP A 138 12.67 1.25 -2.92
C TRP A 138 12.18 1.44 -1.48
N LEU A 139 12.56 2.56 -0.87
CA LEU A 139 11.93 3.10 0.33
C LEU A 139 10.97 4.20 -0.10
N LEU A 140 9.67 4.00 0.13
CA LEU A 140 8.62 4.99 -0.09
C LEU A 140 8.26 5.65 1.24
N ILE A 141 8.22 6.98 1.26
CA ILE A 141 7.78 7.80 2.39
C ILE A 141 6.61 8.66 1.89
N GLY A 142 5.38 8.26 2.23
CA GLY A 142 4.16 8.97 1.89
C GLY A 142 3.46 9.57 3.10
N ASP A 143 2.39 10.33 2.85
CA ASP A 143 1.58 10.95 3.90
C ASP A 143 0.93 9.91 4.86
N ALA A 144 0.58 10.33 6.07
CA ALA A 144 -0.15 9.52 7.03
C ALA A 144 -1.55 9.12 6.51
N GLY A 145 -2.13 9.91 5.61
CA GLY A 145 -3.42 9.63 4.97
C GLY A 145 -3.49 8.26 4.28
N TRP A 146 -2.37 7.72 3.80
CA TRP A 146 -2.32 6.37 3.23
C TRP A 146 -2.58 5.25 4.25
N GLN A 147 -2.40 5.52 5.54
CA GLN A 147 -2.72 4.61 6.65
C GLN A 147 -4.04 4.95 7.34
N LEU A 148 -4.80 5.94 6.85
CA LEU A 148 -6.03 6.41 7.50
C LEU A 148 -7.10 5.31 7.59
N ALA A 149 -7.15 4.42 6.62
CA ALA A 149 -8.08 3.31 6.57
C ALA A 149 -7.47 2.09 5.85
N PRO A 150 -7.93 0.85 6.14
CA PRO A 150 -7.48 -0.35 5.42
C PRO A 150 -7.63 -0.24 3.89
N THR A 151 -8.66 0.47 3.43
CA THR A 151 -8.88 0.74 2.01
C THR A 151 -7.80 1.64 1.41
N MET A 152 -7.27 2.61 2.17
CA MET A 152 -6.22 3.52 1.71
C MET A 152 -4.89 2.80 1.50
N ILE A 153 -4.47 1.92 2.41
CA ILE A 153 -3.22 1.16 2.21
C ILE A 153 -3.37 0.14 1.06
N SER A 154 -4.57 -0.41 0.89
CA SER A 154 -4.93 -1.27 -0.25
C SER A 154 -4.84 -0.52 -1.59
N LEU A 155 -5.32 0.73 -1.61
CA LEU A 155 -5.24 1.62 -2.77
C LEU A 155 -3.79 2.05 -3.04
N TYR A 156 -3.05 2.43 -2.00
CA TYR A 156 -1.67 2.90 -2.13
C TYR A 156 -0.77 1.83 -2.76
N THR A 157 -0.82 0.60 -2.23
CA THR A 157 -0.04 -0.52 -2.76
C THR A 157 -0.46 -0.90 -4.19
N LEU A 158 -1.75 -0.82 -4.53
CA LEU A 158 -2.22 -0.98 -5.91
C LEU A 158 -1.65 0.11 -6.82
N PHE A 159 -1.63 1.37 -6.36
CA PHE A 159 -1.11 2.50 -7.11
C PHE A 159 0.40 2.45 -7.30
N ILE A 160 1.16 2.00 -6.30
CA ILE A 160 2.60 1.77 -6.44
C ILE A 160 2.87 0.76 -7.57
N ARG A 161 2.14 -0.35 -7.62
CA ARG A 161 2.33 -1.37 -8.67
C ARG A 161 1.91 -0.87 -10.06
N LEU A 162 0.82 -0.12 -10.15
CA LEU A 162 0.37 0.49 -11.41
C LEU A 162 1.30 1.60 -11.88
N GLY A 163 1.86 2.37 -10.94
CA GLY A 163 2.77 3.47 -11.21
C GLY A 163 4.03 3.03 -11.94
N CYS A 164 4.51 1.80 -11.70
CA CYS A 164 5.59 1.21 -12.48
C CYS A 164 5.31 1.10 -13.99
N PHE A 165 4.05 1.18 -14.41
CA PHE A 165 3.61 1.12 -15.80
C PHE A 165 2.97 2.43 -16.30
N HIS A 166 3.04 3.47 -15.48
CA HIS A 166 2.65 4.80 -15.89
C HIS A 166 3.55 5.29 -17.03
N LYS A 167 3.01 6.12 -17.91
CA LYS A 167 3.77 6.77 -18.97
C LYS A 167 3.89 8.23 -18.59
N GLU A 168 5.12 8.69 -18.37
CA GLU A 168 5.39 10.05 -17.93
C GLU A 168 4.70 11.10 -18.83
N GLY A 169 4.19 12.16 -18.20
CA GLY A 169 3.41 13.21 -18.84
C GLY A 169 1.98 12.80 -19.24
N LYS A 170 1.49 11.64 -18.80
CA LYS A 170 0.07 11.27 -18.97
C LYS A 170 -0.73 11.56 -17.71
N SER A 171 -2.02 11.78 -17.86
CA SER A 171 -2.93 11.95 -16.72
C SER A 171 -3.10 10.65 -15.94
N LEU A 172 -3.35 10.73 -14.63
CA LEU A 172 -3.80 9.61 -13.78
C LEU A 172 -4.89 8.76 -14.45
N GLU A 173 -5.92 9.42 -15.00
CA GLU A 173 -7.05 8.81 -15.66
C GLU A 173 -6.67 7.95 -16.88
N THR A 174 -5.62 8.32 -17.59
CA THR A 174 -5.15 7.58 -18.77
C THR A 174 -4.61 6.22 -18.34
N THR A 175 -3.80 6.18 -17.30
CA THR A 175 -3.26 4.92 -16.75
C THR A 175 -4.38 4.07 -16.13
N LEU A 176 -5.30 4.67 -15.39
CA LEU A 176 -6.44 3.93 -14.81
C LEU A 176 -7.34 3.32 -15.90
N LYS A 177 -7.65 4.04 -16.98
CA LYS A 177 -8.38 3.49 -18.14
C LYS A 177 -7.62 2.37 -18.84
N CYS A 178 -6.30 2.48 -18.99
CA CYS A 178 -5.48 1.42 -19.54
C CYS A 178 -5.51 0.15 -18.67
N ALA A 179 -5.44 0.30 -17.35
CA ALA A 179 -5.57 -0.80 -16.39
C ALA A 179 -6.97 -1.44 -16.45
N GLU A 180 -8.03 -0.63 -16.45
CA GLU A 180 -9.42 -1.09 -16.53
C GLU A 180 -9.68 -1.92 -17.81
N LYS A 181 -9.09 -1.51 -18.94
CA LYS A 181 -9.15 -2.22 -20.22
C LYS A 181 -8.24 -3.45 -20.28
N GLY A 182 -7.43 -3.72 -19.26
CA GLY A 182 -6.44 -4.81 -19.25
C GLY A 182 -5.28 -4.59 -20.22
N SER A 183 -5.01 -3.34 -20.61
CA SER A 183 -3.92 -2.98 -21.53
C SER A 183 -2.56 -2.91 -20.83
N ILE A 184 -2.54 -2.89 -19.49
CA ILE A 184 -1.32 -3.00 -18.69
C ILE A 184 -1.12 -4.48 -18.34
N LYS A 185 0.06 -5.04 -18.67
CA LYS A 185 0.43 -6.40 -18.29
C LYS A 185 1.34 -6.35 -17.07
N ILE A 186 0.85 -6.91 -15.97
CA ILE A 186 1.57 -6.98 -14.70
C ILE A 186 1.84 -8.44 -14.38
N GLY A 187 3.12 -8.83 -14.43
CA GLY A 187 3.53 -10.22 -14.29
C GLY A 187 3.25 -11.09 -15.52
N ASP A 188 3.64 -12.35 -15.41
CA ASP A 188 3.65 -13.34 -16.49
C ASP A 188 2.69 -14.54 -16.25
N ASP A 189 2.17 -14.74 -15.03
CA ASP A 189 1.32 -15.89 -14.71
C ASP A 189 0.31 -15.69 -13.54
N ARG A 190 -0.32 -16.79 -13.09
CA ARG A 190 -1.27 -16.82 -11.97
C ARG A 190 -0.63 -16.66 -10.58
N ASN A 191 0.67 -16.89 -10.46
CA ASN A 191 1.43 -16.88 -9.20
C ASN A 191 2.14 -15.54 -8.96
N TYR A 192 2.07 -14.62 -9.92
CA TYR A 192 2.64 -13.28 -9.81
C TYR A 192 1.76 -12.31 -9.00
N ALA A 193 2.29 -11.79 -7.90
CA ALA A 193 1.67 -10.75 -7.10
C ALA A 193 1.53 -9.44 -7.89
N GLY A 194 0.30 -9.14 -8.31
CA GLY A 194 -0.04 -8.00 -9.17
C GLY A 194 -0.80 -8.37 -10.43
N ASN A 195 -0.87 -9.66 -10.79
CA ASN A 195 -1.61 -10.14 -11.96
C ASN A 195 -3.12 -9.79 -11.96
N ASN A 196 -3.70 -9.60 -10.78
CA ASN A 196 -5.10 -9.21 -10.60
C ASN A 196 -5.32 -7.69 -10.54
N ASP A 197 -4.27 -6.86 -10.60
CA ASP A 197 -4.39 -5.42 -10.35
C ASP A 197 -5.31 -4.72 -11.36
N CYS A 198 -5.20 -5.05 -12.64
CA CYS A 198 -6.11 -4.52 -13.67
C CYS A 198 -7.58 -4.90 -13.38
N LYS A 199 -7.81 -6.12 -12.90
CA LYS A 199 -9.14 -6.57 -12.46
C LYS A 199 -9.60 -5.81 -11.22
N TYR A 200 -8.71 -5.55 -10.26
CA TYR A 200 -9.03 -4.76 -9.07
C TYR A 200 -9.32 -3.31 -9.39
N VAL A 201 -8.61 -2.68 -10.33
CA VAL A 201 -8.95 -1.34 -10.83
C VAL A 201 -10.34 -1.34 -11.44
N LYS A 202 -10.63 -2.30 -12.32
CA LYS A 202 -11.96 -2.41 -12.95
C LYS A 202 -13.08 -2.60 -11.93
N GLN A 203 -12.91 -3.52 -10.99
CA GLN A 203 -13.92 -3.83 -9.97
C GLN A 203 -14.04 -2.72 -8.91
N GLY A 204 -12.93 -2.08 -8.57
CA GLY A 204 -12.83 -1.00 -7.59
C GLY A 204 -13.08 0.40 -8.16
N ARG A 205 -13.38 0.51 -9.46
CA ARG A 205 -13.35 1.79 -10.19
C ARG A 205 -14.20 2.88 -9.56
N LYS A 206 -15.43 2.54 -9.17
CA LYS A 206 -16.34 3.48 -8.50
C LYS A 206 -15.77 3.96 -7.16
N GLY A 207 -15.24 3.06 -6.33
CA GLY A 207 -14.64 3.44 -5.05
C GLY A 207 -13.36 4.27 -5.22
N ILE A 208 -12.52 3.94 -6.22
CA ILE A 208 -11.34 4.74 -6.57
C ILE A 208 -11.77 6.17 -6.92
N ASN A 209 -12.79 6.34 -7.77
CA ASN A 209 -13.26 7.68 -8.16
C ASN A 209 -13.79 8.46 -6.96
N ILE A 210 -14.55 7.83 -6.06
CA ILE A 210 -15.04 8.47 -4.84
C ILE A 210 -13.89 8.97 -3.96
N ILE A 211 -12.85 8.15 -3.76
CA ILE A 211 -11.68 8.54 -2.97
C ILE A 211 -10.89 9.65 -3.68
N LEU A 212 -10.72 9.59 -4.99
CA LEU A 212 -10.03 10.64 -5.74
C LEU A 212 -10.81 11.96 -5.75
N GLU A 213 -12.15 11.91 -5.73
CA GLU A 213 -13.02 13.10 -5.75
C GLU A 213 -13.12 13.76 -4.37
N HIS A 214 -13.26 12.96 -3.32
CA HIS A 214 -13.50 13.46 -1.96
C HIS A 214 -12.27 13.38 -1.04
N GLY A 215 -11.16 12.85 -1.54
CA GLY A 215 -9.91 12.71 -0.77
C GLY A 215 -10.09 11.93 0.53
N LEU A 216 -9.48 12.44 1.60
CA LEU A 216 -9.51 11.83 2.93
C LEU A 216 -10.87 11.95 3.64
N ASP A 217 -11.75 12.87 3.22
CA ASP A 217 -13.06 13.12 3.85
C ASP A 217 -14.04 11.94 3.70
N VAL A 218 -13.73 10.98 2.83
CA VAL A 218 -14.41 9.69 2.74
C VAL A 218 -14.32 8.93 4.07
N PHE A 219 -13.18 9.00 4.74
CA PHE A 219 -12.88 8.21 5.93
C PHE A 219 -13.07 9.03 7.21
N HIS A 220 -13.23 8.34 8.35
CA HIS A 220 -13.39 9.03 9.62
C HIS A 220 -12.11 9.79 9.99
N PRO A 221 -12.18 11.03 10.50
CA PRO A 221 -10.98 11.77 10.89
C PRO A 221 -10.26 11.13 12.09
N ASP A 222 -11.01 10.47 12.98
CA ASP A 222 -10.41 9.61 14.01
C ASP A 222 -10.02 8.26 13.42
N LEU A 223 -8.73 7.96 13.48
CA LEU A 223 -8.13 6.73 13.00
C LEU A 223 -8.71 5.49 13.70
N ALA A 224 -9.08 5.57 14.98
CA ALA A 224 -9.64 4.44 15.72
C ALA A 224 -10.98 3.96 15.12
N ASP A 225 -11.78 4.88 14.59
CA ASP A 225 -13.07 4.57 13.97
C ASP A 225 -12.95 3.99 12.55
N ASN A 226 -11.78 4.13 11.91
CA ASN A 226 -11.47 3.42 10.67
C ASN A 226 -10.90 2.01 10.92
N TYR A 227 -10.46 1.73 12.14
CA TYR A 227 -9.88 0.46 12.58
C TYR A 227 -10.51 -0.07 13.88
N PRO A 228 -11.86 -0.14 14.01
CA PRO A 228 -12.47 -0.55 15.26
C PRO A 228 -12.06 -1.97 15.64
N GLU A 229 -12.03 -2.28 16.94
CA GLU A 229 -11.70 -3.63 17.43
C GLU A 229 -12.59 -4.71 16.81
N SER A 230 -13.82 -4.35 16.44
CA SER A 230 -14.80 -5.23 15.79
C SER A 230 -14.36 -5.77 14.42
N LEU A 231 -13.29 -5.21 13.80
CA LEU A 231 -12.78 -5.69 12.51
C LEU A 231 -11.95 -6.98 12.60
N LYS A 232 -11.62 -7.46 13.80
CA LYS A 232 -10.65 -8.54 14.05
C LYS A 232 -10.73 -9.76 13.12
N GLY A 233 -9.57 -10.26 12.70
CA GLY A 233 -9.37 -11.57 12.06
C GLY A 233 -9.54 -11.53 10.53
N ASN A 234 -9.92 -12.67 9.93
CA ASN A 234 -10.11 -12.80 8.47
C ASN A 234 -11.11 -11.78 7.89
N GLY A 235 -12.00 -11.25 8.74
CA GLY A 235 -12.94 -10.19 8.37
C GLY A 235 -12.22 -8.95 7.82
N LEU A 236 -11.17 -8.48 8.49
CA LEU A 236 -10.37 -7.33 8.06
C LEU A 236 -9.65 -7.64 6.75
N HIS A 237 -8.87 -8.73 6.75
CA HIS A 237 -8.03 -9.16 5.63
C HIS A 237 -8.82 -9.22 4.31
N ASP A 238 -10.01 -9.85 4.34
CA ASP A 238 -10.74 -10.19 3.12
C ASP A 238 -11.78 -9.15 2.69
N ASN A 239 -12.17 -8.20 3.56
CA ASN A 239 -13.35 -7.34 3.29
C ASN A 239 -13.07 -5.85 3.20
N TYR A 240 -11.86 -5.37 3.45
CA TYR A 240 -11.61 -3.92 3.55
C TYR A 240 -10.70 -3.34 2.46
N GLY A 241 -10.26 -4.16 1.49
CA GLY A 241 -9.59 -3.68 0.29
C GLY A 241 -10.51 -2.90 -0.67
N ILE A 242 -9.92 -2.19 -1.63
CA ILE A 242 -10.61 -1.24 -2.55
C ILE A 242 -11.83 -1.82 -3.30
N VAL A 243 -11.76 -3.09 -3.70
CA VAL A 243 -12.88 -3.78 -4.36
C VAL A 243 -14.06 -3.96 -3.41
N ASN A 244 -13.80 -4.36 -2.17
CA ASN A 244 -14.86 -4.58 -1.20
C ASN A 244 -15.41 -3.26 -0.63
N PHE A 245 -14.58 -2.22 -0.54
CA PHE A 245 -15.03 -0.85 -0.31
C PHE A 245 -16.04 -0.43 -1.38
N THR A 246 -15.72 -0.66 -2.66
CA THR A 246 -16.63 -0.36 -3.77
C THR A 246 -17.95 -1.13 -3.68
N ALA A 247 -17.89 -2.41 -3.28
CA ALA A 247 -19.04 -3.26 -3.03
C ALA A 247 -19.78 -2.96 -1.71
N GLN A 248 -19.33 -1.95 -0.94
CA GLN A 248 -19.88 -1.55 0.35
C GLN A 248 -19.93 -2.67 1.41
N LYS A 249 -19.07 -3.70 1.31
CA LYS A 249 -19.05 -4.79 2.32
C LYS A 249 -18.73 -4.27 3.73
N PRO A 250 -17.77 -3.33 3.93
CA PRO A 250 -17.49 -2.74 5.24
C PRO A 250 -18.64 -1.94 5.86
N LYS A 251 -19.71 -1.60 5.11
CA LYS A 251 -20.70 -0.59 5.51
C LYS A 251 -21.34 -0.84 6.88
N LYS A 252 -21.53 -2.10 7.27
CA LYS A 252 -22.10 -2.44 8.58
C LYS A 252 -21.18 -2.04 9.73
N CYS A 253 -19.87 -2.16 9.57
CA CYS A 253 -18.88 -1.92 10.62
C CYS A 253 -18.36 -0.49 10.60
N VAL A 254 -18.25 0.11 9.42
CA VAL A 254 -17.75 1.48 9.20
C VAL A 254 -18.76 2.27 8.36
N PRO A 255 -19.98 2.53 8.88
CA PRO A 255 -21.04 3.21 8.13
C PRO A 255 -20.65 4.64 7.71
N TYR A 256 -19.75 5.27 8.47
CA TYR A 256 -19.19 6.58 8.15
C TYR A 256 -18.55 6.61 6.76
N TRP A 257 -18.03 5.53 6.19
CA TRP A 257 -17.44 5.60 4.84
C TRP A 257 -18.48 5.72 3.71
N TYR A 258 -19.77 5.51 4.04
CA TYR A 258 -20.85 5.32 3.07
C TYR A 258 -22.01 6.31 3.28
N ARG A 259 -21.69 7.49 3.78
CA ARG A 259 -22.66 8.59 3.98
C ARG A 259 -23.20 9.06 2.63
N ALA A 260 -24.43 9.54 2.62
CA ALA A 260 -25.16 9.85 1.41
C ALA A 260 -24.48 10.95 0.58
N GLU A 261 -23.90 11.94 1.27
CA GLU A 261 -23.20 13.08 0.69
C GLU A 261 -21.93 12.71 -0.09
N ILE A 262 -21.28 11.59 0.25
CA ILE A 262 -20.08 11.09 -0.45
C ILE A 262 -20.46 10.17 -1.61
N TRP A 263 -21.55 9.40 -1.47
CA TRP A 263 -21.93 8.36 -2.44
C TRP A 263 -23.05 8.77 -3.40
N GLY A 264 -23.53 10.01 -3.30
CA GLY A 264 -24.55 10.60 -4.18
C GLY A 264 -25.87 9.84 -4.16
N LYS A 265 -26.36 9.47 -2.97
CA LYS A 265 -27.66 8.80 -2.78
C LYS A 265 -28.74 9.75 -2.32
#